data_AF-H0SAU7-F1
#
_entry.id   AF-H0SAU7-F1
#
_cell.length_a   1.000
_cell.length_b   1.000
_cell.length_c   1.000
_cell.angle_alpha   90.00
_cell.angle_beta   90.00
_cell.angle_gamma   90.00
#
_symmetry.space_group_name_H-M   'P 1'
#
loop_
_entity.id
_entity.type
_entity.pdbx_description
1 polymer ?
#
loop_
_entity_poly.entity_id
_entity_poly.type
_entity_poly.pdbx_seq_one_letter_code
_entity_poly.pdbx_strand_id
1 'polypeptide(L)'
;MSRCRAKLAITVIAFASAVATTFPSTAAPSTSRGLISVAQVLQMLEKAPTDRTAEQVLTAYLAGVGEAAGAVVSTGRATCRTPLNLSAENVGQALSSAATGRDAAETPATPLIVRDMLDRAGCKRP
;
A
#
# COMPACT_ATOMS: atom_id res chain seq x y z
N MET A 1 -18.36 -12.26 -74.83
CA MET A 1 -17.16 -11.57 -74.29
C MET A 1 -17.26 -11.56 -72.78
N SER A 2 -16.44 -12.40 -72.14
CA SER A 2 -16.56 -12.83 -70.75
C SER A 2 -16.06 -11.79 -69.75
N ARG A 3 -16.79 -11.64 -68.64
CA ARG A 3 -16.45 -10.78 -67.50
C ARG A 3 -15.37 -11.47 -66.65
N CYS A 4 -14.19 -10.87 -66.53
CA CYS A 4 -13.20 -11.26 -65.51
C CYS A 4 -13.42 -10.46 -64.22
N ARG A 5 -14.13 -11.05 -63.25
CA ARG A 5 -14.06 -10.66 -61.84
C ARG A 5 -12.86 -11.38 -61.22
N ALA A 6 -11.74 -10.67 -61.03
CA ALA A 6 -10.61 -11.20 -60.27
C ALA A 6 -10.75 -10.77 -58.81
N LYS A 7 -10.74 -11.78 -57.94
CA LYS A 7 -11.03 -11.76 -56.51
C LYS A 7 -10.04 -10.86 -55.74
N LEU A 8 -10.57 -9.94 -54.94
CA LEU A 8 -9.83 -9.29 -53.85
C LEU A 8 -9.40 -10.38 -52.85
N ALA A 9 -8.12 -10.67 -52.80
CA ALA A 9 -7.53 -11.54 -51.79
C ALA A 9 -7.53 -10.78 -50.46
N ILE A 10 -8.47 -11.11 -49.58
CA ILE A 10 -8.50 -10.64 -48.20
C ILE A 10 -7.44 -11.46 -47.44
N THR A 11 -6.28 -10.85 -47.23
CA THR A 11 -5.23 -11.40 -46.37
C THR A 11 -5.73 -11.35 -44.93
N VAL A 12 -6.12 -12.50 -44.38
CA VAL A 12 -6.49 -12.65 -42.97
C VAL A 12 -5.20 -12.57 -42.14
N ILE A 13 -4.92 -11.41 -41.55
CA ILE A 13 -3.85 -11.25 -40.56
C ILE A 13 -4.30 -11.99 -39.31
N ALA A 14 -3.71 -13.15 -39.04
CA ALA A 14 -3.89 -13.88 -37.80
C ALA A 14 -3.25 -13.08 -36.66
N PHE A 15 -4.05 -12.27 -35.96
CA PHE A 15 -3.66 -11.69 -34.68
C PHE A 15 -3.57 -12.83 -33.65
N ALA A 16 -2.36 -13.29 -33.39
CA ALA A 16 -2.07 -14.16 -32.27
C ALA A 16 -2.25 -13.35 -30.97
N SER A 17 -3.45 -13.40 -30.40
CA SER A 17 -3.76 -12.83 -29.10
C SER A 17 -2.93 -13.55 -28.04
N ALA A 18 -1.81 -12.96 -27.62
CA ALA A 18 -1.08 -13.41 -26.44
C ALA A 18 -1.99 -13.19 -25.22
N VAL A 19 -2.60 -14.25 -24.73
CA VAL A 19 -3.39 -14.24 -23.49
C VAL A 19 -2.40 -14.06 -22.35
N ALA A 20 -2.18 -12.82 -21.93
CA ALA A 20 -1.41 -12.52 -20.73
C ALA A 20 -2.15 -13.14 -19.54
N THR A 21 -1.56 -14.17 -18.93
CA THR A 21 -2.06 -14.76 -17.68
C THR A 21 -1.90 -13.74 -16.56
N THR A 22 -2.96 -12.99 -16.26
CA THR A 22 -3.02 -12.12 -15.09
C THR A 22 -3.19 -13.00 -13.85
N PHE A 23 -2.10 -13.26 -13.12
CA PHE A 23 -2.22 -13.86 -11.79
C PHE A 23 -2.93 -12.87 -10.86
N PRO A 24 -3.94 -13.30 -10.09
CA PRO A 24 -4.56 -12.43 -9.10
C PRO A 24 -3.51 -12.07 -8.05
N SER A 25 -3.11 -10.79 -8.02
CA SER A 25 -2.28 -10.24 -6.94
C SER A 25 -3.19 -10.12 -5.71
N THR A 26 -3.20 -11.16 -4.87
CA THR A 26 -3.92 -11.11 -3.60
C THR A 26 -3.15 -10.21 -2.65
N ALA A 27 -3.77 -9.09 -2.24
CA ALA A 27 -3.26 -8.31 -1.13
C ALA A 27 -3.18 -9.20 0.12
N ALA A 28 -2.14 -9.03 0.92
CA ALA A 28 -2.08 -9.67 2.22
C ALA A 28 -3.32 -9.24 3.03
N PRO A 29 -3.92 -10.17 3.79
CA PRO A 29 -5.21 -9.93 4.42
C PRO A 29 -5.08 -8.86 5.51
N SER A 30 -6.18 -8.14 5.72
CA SER A 30 -6.39 -7.42 6.97
C SER A 30 -6.51 -8.41 8.14
N THR A 31 -6.32 -7.93 9.35
CA THR A 31 -6.52 -8.74 10.57
C THR A 31 -7.95 -9.27 10.62
N SER A 32 -8.19 -10.32 11.43
CA SER A 32 -9.52 -10.86 11.75
C SER A 32 -10.53 -9.82 12.28
N ARG A 33 -10.06 -8.67 12.75
CA ARG A 33 -10.88 -7.54 13.22
C ARG A 33 -11.11 -6.45 12.16
N GLY A 34 -10.70 -6.69 10.92
CA GLY A 34 -10.82 -5.73 9.82
C GLY A 34 -9.84 -4.55 9.88
N LEU A 35 -8.81 -4.63 10.73
CA LEU A 35 -7.74 -3.62 10.79
C LEU A 35 -6.67 -3.93 9.76
N ILE A 36 -6.02 -2.90 9.19
CA ILE A 36 -4.89 -3.08 8.29
C ILE A 36 -3.71 -3.72 9.05
N SER A 37 -3.27 -4.88 8.58
CA SER A 37 -2.23 -5.67 9.23
C SER A 37 -0.82 -5.17 8.89
N VAL A 38 0.16 -5.52 9.73
CA VAL A 38 1.59 -5.26 9.45
C VAL A 38 2.00 -5.91 8.14
N ALA A 39 1.60 -7.17 7.92
CA ALA A 39 1.89 -7.89 6.68
C ALA A 39 1.35 -7.17 5.44
N GLN A 40 0.13 -6.62 5.52
CA GLN A 40 -0.48 -5.86 4.43
C GLN A 40 0.29 -4.57 4.11
N VAL A 41 0.71 -3.80 5.12
CA VAL A 41 1.51 -2.58 4.89
C VAL A 41 2.88 -2.90 4.32
N LEU A 42 3.56 -3.93 4.82
CA LEU A 42 4.87 -4.33 4.31
C LEU A 42 4.78 -4.82 2.86
N GLN A 43 3.74 -5.58 2.50
CA GLN A 43 3.52 -5.98 1.12
C GLN A 43 3.27 -4.76 0.20
N MET A 44 2.54 -3.75 0.69
CA MET A 44 2.34 -2.51 -0.07
C MET A 44 3.64 -1.71 -0.23
N LEU A 45 4.48 -1.64 0.81
CA LEU A 45 5.81 -1.01 0.75
C LEU A 45 6.72 -1.71 -0.25
N GLU A 46 6.70 -3.05 -0.28
CA GLU A 46 7.47 -3.86 -1.21
C GLU A 46 7.00 -3.65 -2.67
N LYS A 47 5.69 -3.59 -2.90
CA LYS A 47 5.11 -3.48 -4.25
C LYS A 47 5.11 -2.05 -4.81
N ALA A 48 5.01 -1.03 -3.96
CA ALA A 48 4.88 0.37 -4.38
C ALA A 48 5.89 0.85 -5.46
N PRO A 49 7.17 0.44 -5.46
CA PRO A 49 8.12 0.86 -6.51
C PRO A 49 7.80 0.34 -7.91
N THR A 50 7.00 -0.74 -8.03
CA THR A 50 6.73 -1.43 -9.30
C THR A 50 5.25 -1.55 -9.64
N ASP A 51 4.35 -1.29 -8.68
CA ASP A 51 2.91 -1.35 -8.83
C ASP A 51 2.27 -0.01 -8.42
N ARG A 52 1.75 0.71 -9.43
CA ARG A 52 1.08 2.01 -9.25
C ARG A 52 -0.14 1.93 -8.34
N THR A 53 -0.85 0.81 -8.35
CA THR A 53 -2.00 0.62 -7.47
C THR A 53 -1.53 0.50 -6.03
N ALA A 54 -0.48 -0.30 -5.78
CA ALA A 54 0.10 -0.41 -4.44
C ALA A 54 0.66 0.93 -3.94
N GLU A 55 1.31 1.71 -4.80
CA GLU A 55 1.79 3.06 -4.49
C GLU A 55 0.66 4.01 -4.06
N GLN A 56 -0.44 4.03 -4.83
CA GLN A 56 -1.60 4.88 -4.54
C GLN A 56 -2.31 4.48 -3.24
N VAL A 57 -2.52 3.17 -3.05
CA VAL A 57 -3.16 2.64 -1.83
C VAL A 57 -2.28 2.91 -0.61
N LEU A 58 -0.96 2.70 -0.71
CA LEU A 58 -0.02 3.00 0.35
C LEU A 58 -0.05 4.50 0.68
N THR A 59 -0.03 5.37 -0.34
CA THR A 59 -0.07 6.82 -0.15
C THR A 59 -1.34 7.26 0.59
N ALA A 60 -2.51 6.75 0.17
CA ALA A 60 -3.78 7.04 0.84
C ALA A 60 -3.81 6.53 2.28
N TYR A 61 -3.32 5.30 2.52
CA TYR A 61 -3.19 4.74 3.86
C TYR A 61 -2.30 5.62 4.74
N LEU A 62 -1.10 6.00 4.27
CA LEU A 62 -0.17 6.82 5.04
C LEU A 62 -0.71 8.24 5.30
N ALA A 63 -1.42 8.84 4.35
CA ALA A 63 -2.09 10.12 4.57
C ALA A 63 -3.10 10.02 5.73
N GLY A 64 -3.97 9.01 5.73
CA GLY A 64 -4.92 8.77 6.81
C GLY A 64 -4.24 8.48 8.16
N VAL A 65 -3.12 7.76 8.17
CA VAL A 65 -2.32 7.54 9.40
C VAL A 65 -1.75 8.86 9.93
N GLY A 66 -1.26 9.73 9.05
CA GLY A 66 -0.76 11.06 9.42
C GLY A 66 -1.84 11.94 10.05
N GLU A 67 -3.04 11.96 9.47
CA GLU A 67 -4.20 12.67 10.03
C GLU A 67 -4.60 12.10 11.40
N ALA A 68 -4.65 10.77 11.53
CA ALA A 68 -4.96 10.10 12.80
C ALA A 68 -3.93 10.46 13.89
N ALA A 69 -2.63 10.48 13.56
CA ALA A 69 -1.59 10.90 14.50
C ALA A 69 -1.77 12.36 14.94
N GLY A 70 -2.09 13.26 14.01
CA GLY A 70 -2.41 14.66 14.32
C GLY A 70 -3.63 14.79 15.24
N ALA A 71 -4.68 14.01 15.00
CA ALA A 71 -5.86 13.97 15.85
C ALA A 71 -5.53 13.47 17.26
N VAL A 72 -4.67 12.45 17.40
CA VAL A 72 -4.21 11.96 18.71
C VAL A 72 -3.44 13.03 19.48
N VAL A 73 -2.55 13.78 18.82
CA VAL A 73 -1.82 14.90 19.46
C VAL A 73 -2.79 15.99 19.92
N SER A 74 -3.71 16.39 19.04
CA SER A 74 -4.69 17.45 19.32
C SER A 74 -5.63 17.08 20.47
N THR A 75 -6.26 15.91 20.40
CA THR A 75 -7.19 15.42 21.44
C THR A 75 -6.49 15.12 22.76
N GLY A 76 -5.26 14.59 22.70
CA GLY A 76 -4.42 14.33 23.86
C GLY A 76 -3.76 15.58 24.45
N ARG A 77 -3.95 16.76 23.83
CA ARG A 77 -3.27 18.02 24.18
C ARG A 77 -1.76 17.87 24.32
N ALA A 78 -1.17 16.98 23.54
CA ALA A 78 0.24 16.66 23.64
C ALA A 78 1.10 17.80 23.06
N THR A 79 2.26 18.02 23.65
CA THR A 79 3.29 18.91 23.11
C THR A 79 4.39 18.08 22.47
N CYS A 80 4.70 18.35 21.21
CA CYS A 80 5.75 17.66 20.47
C CYS A 80 6.95 18.59 20.27
N ARG A 81 8.16 18.03 20.35
CA ARG A 81 9.40 18.80 20.15
C ARG A 81 9.58 19.20 18.69
N THR A 82 9.13 18.35 17.78
CA THR A 82 9.18 18.58 16.34
C THR A 82 7.82 18.26 15.70
N PRO A 83 7.55 18.76 14.48
CA PRO A 83 6.37 18.36 13.73
C PRO A 83 6.33 16.85 13.50
N LEU A 84 5.12 16.28 13.43
CA LEU A 84 4.93 14.90 13.01
C LEU A 84 5.40 14.73 11.56
N ASN A 85 6.11 13.64 11.28
CA ASN A 85 6.55 13.28 9.95
C ASN A 85 6.37 11.78 9.71
N LEU A 86 6.01 11.42 8.47
CA LEU A 86 5.76 10.06 8.03
C LEU A 86 6.35 9.84 6.64
N SER A 87 7.18 8.81 6.50
CA SER A 87 7.77 8.38 5.23
C SER A 87 7.71 6.85 5.14
N ALA A 88 7.77 6.31 3.92
CA ALA A 88 7.77 4.87 3.67
C ALA A 88 8.91 4.15 4.43
N GLU A 89 10.10 4.76 4.49
CA GLU A 89 11.25 4.24 5.22
C GLU A 89 10.98 4.14 6.72
N ASN A 90 10.50 5.23 7.33
CA ASN A 90 10.16 5.27 8.75
C ASN A 90 9.07 4.24 9.10
N VAL A 91 8.10 4.03 8.21
CA VAL A 91 7.06 3.01 8.38
C VAL A 91 7.67 1.61 8.36
N GLY A 92 8.54 1.31 7.38
CA GLY A 92 9.24 0.03 7.32
C GLY A 92 10.04 -0.25 8.59
N GLN A 93 10.74 0.77 9.10
CA GLN A 93 11.48 0.68 10.36
C GLN A 93 10.56 0.46 11.57
N ALA A 94 9.47 1.22 11.68
CA ALA A 94 8.49 1.09 12.76
C ALA A 94 7.88 -0.32 12.83
N LEU A 95 7.68 -0.94 11.66
CA LEU A 95 7.07 -2.26 11.53
C LEU A 95 8.08 -3.42 11.58
N SER A 96 9.37 -3.17 11.43
CA SER A 96 10.42 -4.19 11.33
C SER A 96 10.44 -5.20 12.50
N SER A 97 10.22 -4.71 13.73
CA SER A 97 10.16 -5.56 14.93
C SER A 97 8.91 -6.43 14.99
N ALA A 98 7.78 -5.96 14.44
CA ALA A 98 6.55 -6.73 14.35
C ALA A 98 6.57 -7.70 13.16
N ALA A 99 7.35 -7.40 12.11
CA ALA A 99 7.51 -8.22 10.92
C ALA A 99 8.13 -9.59 11.21
N THR A 100 9.02 -9.66 12.21
CA THR A 100 9.69 -10.91 12.64
C THR A 100 8.92 -11.69 13.70
N GLY A 101 7.81 -11.12 14.21
CA GLY A 101 6.90 -11.78 15.12
C GLY A 101 6.08 -12.86 14.41
N ARG A 102 5.59 -13.85 15.16
CA ARG A 102 4.78 -14.95 14.61
C ARG A 102 3.45 -14.53 13.97
N ASP A 103 3.06 -13.26 14.10
CA ASP A 103 1.69 -12.83 13.77
C ASP A 103 1.62 -11.43 13.12
N ALA A 104 2.50 -11.15 12.16
CA ALA A 104 2.44 -9.91 11.37
C ALA A 104 1.09 -9.77 10.62
N ALA A 105 0.38 -10.88 10.36
CA ALA A 105 -0.93 -10.88 9.71
C ALA A 105 -2.07 -10.42 10.64
N GLU A 106 -2.01 -10.70 11.95
CA GLU A 106 -3.03 -10.23 12.90
C GLU A 106 -2.60 -9.00 13.73
N THR A 107 -1.36 -8.55 13.57
CA THR A 107 -0.88 -7.32 14.22
C THR A 107 -1.37 -6.09 13.46
N PRO A 108 -2.12 -5.16 14.09
CA PRO A 108 -2.56 -3.94 13.43
C PRO A 108 -1.40 -2.95 13.24
N ALA A 109 -1.21 -2.46 12.02
CA ALA A 109 -0.08 -1.60 11.67
C ALA A 109 -0.24 -0.16 12.18
N THR A 110 -1.44 0.42 12.07
CA THR A 110 -1.68 1.84 12.37
C THR A 110 -1.23 2.26 13.78
N PRO A 111 -1.58 1.54 14.87
CA PRO A 111 -1.15 1.93 16.21
C PRO A 111 0.38 1.91 16.39
N LEU A 112 1.09 1.01 15.70
CA LEU A 112 2.55 0.95 15.75
C LEU A 112 3.18 2.15 15.06
N ILE A 113 2.68 2.50 13.86
CA ILE A 113 3.16 3.65 13.09
C ILE A 113 2.87 4.96 13.83
N VAL A 114 1.66 5.13 14.35
CA VAL A 114 1.30 6.34 15.11
C VAL A 114 2.18 6.47 16.34
N ARG A 115 2.40 5.39 17.11
CA ARG A 115 3.29 5.42 18.28
C ARG A 115 4.70 5.86 17.89
N ASP A 116 5.27 5.25 16.87
CA ASP A 116 6.61 5.58 16.37
C ASP A 116 6.71 7.05 15.88
N MET A 117 5.67 7.57 15.20
CA MET A 117 5.60 9.00 14.86
C MET A 117 5.65 9.91 16.09
N LEU A 118 4.87 9.59 17.13
CA LEU A 118 4.82 10.36 18.37
C LEU A 118 6.16 10.31 19.11
N ASP A 119 6.77 9.13 19.18
CA ASP A 119 8.05 8.90 19.85
C ASP A 119 9.17 9.69 19.16
N ARG A 120 9.27 9.63 17.82
CA ARG A 120 10.25 10.42 17.04
C ARG A 120 10.03 11.93 17.18
N ALA A 121 8.78 12.36 17.24
CA ALA A 121 8.44 13.77 17.42
C ALA A 121 8.65 14.25 18.88
N GLY A 122 8.98 13.34 19.80
CA GLY A 122 9.17 13.64 21.21
C GLY A 122 7.90 14.16 21.88
N CYS A 123 6.73 13.66 21.45
CA CYS A 123 5.44 14.09 21.97
C CYS A 123 5.27 13.66 23.43
N LYS A 124 4.87 14.60 24.28
CA LYS A 124 4.57 14.37 25.69
C LYS A 124 3.17 14.84 26.02
N ARG A 125 2.46 14.07 26.83
CA ARG A 125 1.22 14.54 27.43
C ARG A 125 1.53 15.61 28.49
N PRO A 126 0.65 16.60 28.66
CA PRO A 126 0.78 17.61 29.69
C PRO A 126 0.68 17.02 31.10
#